data_AF-A0AAV1R315-F1
#
_entry.id   AF-A0AAV1R315-F1
#
_cell.length_a   1.000
_cell.length_b   1.000
_cell.length_c   1.000
_cell.angle_alpha   90.00
_cell.angle_beta   90.00
_cell.angle_gamma   90.00
#
_symmetry.space_group_name_H-M   'P 1'
#
loop_
_entity.id
_entity.type
_entity.pdbx_description
1 polymer ?
#
loop_
_entity_poly.entity_id
_entity_poly.type
_entity_poly.pdbx_seq_one_letter_code
_entity_poly.pdbx_strand_id
1 'polypeptide(L)'
;MAFSEHAVDYYGDHIFTTVTASASVVDKWMDYFPQSLIDFLGYKRFTFVGKEVMNDAHKLKNDYGLVVGHCEDVAHWAAANYGGEEDYRRFGLKRLVLKYLKKELEKPLKITLSRWEFKKLSYQQMKYACLDAFFSIKLGEFLSKAT
;
A
#
# COMPACT_ATOMS: atom_id res chain seq x y z
N MET A 1 -8.84 10.71 -20.00
CA MET A 1 -8.89 9.35 -19.41
C MET A 1 -10.06 9.34 -18.44
N ALA A 2 -10.97 8.36 -18.53
CA ALA A 2 -12.10 8.28 -17.61
C ALA A 2 -11.66 7.55 -16.34
N PHE A 3 -11.70 8.25 -15.21
CA PHE A 3 -11.48 7.68 -13.90
C PHE A 3 -12.79 7.69 -13.13
N SER A 4 -12.99 6.69 -12.27
CA SER A 4 -14.08 6.69 -11.30
C SER A 4 -13.49 6.94 -9.92
N GLU A 5 -14.02 7.94 -9.22
CA GLU A 5 -13.73 8.20 -7.83
C GLU A 5 -14.70 7.43 -6.93
N HIS A 6 -14.18 6.87 -5.84
CA HIS A 6 -14.96 6.15 -4.84
C HIS A 6 -14.61 6.69 -3.46
N ALA A 7 -15.65 7.00 -2.67
CA ALA A 7 -15.49 7.34 -1.27
C ALA A 7 -15.38 6.05 -0.42
N VAL A 8 -14.39 6.04 0.46
CA VAL A 8 -14.16 4.99 1.45
C VAL A 8 -14.16 5.65 2.83
N ASP A 9 -15.21 5.38 3.59
CA ASP A 9 -15.33 5.83 4.98
C ASP A 9 -14.78 4.77 5.93
N TYR A 10 -13.90 5.19 6.84
CA TYR A 10 -13.31 4.27 7.82
C TYR A 10 -12.91 4.98 9.12
N TYR A 11 -13.55 4.60 10.24
CA TYR A 11 -13.35 5.26 11.55
C TYR A 11 -13.43 6.80 11.51
N GLY A 12 -14.35 7.35 10.71
CA GLY A 12 -14.52 8.79 10.54
C GLY A 12 -13.53 9.46 9.59
N ASP A 13 -12.55 8.72 9.06
CA ASP A 13 -11.74 9.20 7.93
C ASP A 13 -12.54 9.05 6.63
N HIS A 14 -12.53 10.09 5.81
CA HIS A 14 -13.11 10.11 4.47
C HIS A 14 -11.97 10.05 3.45
N ILE A 15 -11.84 8.91 2.77
CA ILE A 15 -10.74 8.66 1.82
C ILE A 15 -11.31 8.59 0.41
N PHE A 16 -10.74 9.35 -0.51
CA PHE A 16 -11.06 9.26 -1.93
C PHE A 16 -10.06 8.35 -2.62
N THR A 17 -10.53 7.31 -3.30
CA THR A 17 -9.70 6.47 -4.16
C THR A 17 -10.16 6.58 -5.60
N THR A 18 -9.21 6.75 -6.50
CA THR A 18 -9.46 6.85 -7.93
C THR A 18 -9.06 5.53 -8.59
N VAL A 19 -9.98 4.95 -9.36
CA VAL A 19 -9.72 3.73 -10.12
C VAL A 19 -9.95 4.03 -11.59
N THR A 20 -9.10 3.49 -12.46
CA THR A 20 -9.34 3.57 -13.90
C THR A 20 -10.69 2.93 -14.25
N ALA A 21 -11.51 3.64 -15.02
CA ALA A 21 -12.82 3.13 -15.43
C ALA A 21 -12.71 2.02 -16.50
N SER A 22 -11.52 1.83 -17.09
CA SER A 22 -11.26 0.82 -18.10
C SER A 22 -9.93 0.12 -17.87
N ALA A 23 -9.97 -1.21 -17.84
CA ALA A 23 -8.77 -2.03 -17.86
C ALA A 23 -7.93 -1.86 -19.13
N SER A 24 -8.51 -1.41 -20.25
CA SER A 24 -7.71 -1.13 -21.45
C SER A 24 -6.65 -0.04 -21.20
N VAL A 25 -6.85 0.83 -20.21
CA VAL A 25 -5.82 1.79 -19.77
C VAL A 25 -4.66 1.06 -19.10
N VAL A 26 -4.96 0.06 -18.27
CA VAL A 26 -3.95 -0.78 -17.62
C VAL A 26 -3.23 -1.63 -18.67
N ASP A 27 -3.96 -2.29 -19.57
CA ASP A 27 -3.39 -3.09 -20.67
C ASP A 27 -2.37 -2.25 -21.46
N LYS A 28 -2.71 -0.99 -21.78
CA LYS A 28 -1.80 -0.06 -22.46
C LYS A 28 -0.57 0.34 -21.62
N TRP A 29 -0.71 0.45 -20.30
CA TRP A 29 0.40 0.79 -19.39
C TRP A 29 1.33 -0.39 -19.16
N MET A 30 0.85 -1.62 -19.33
CA MET A 30 1.67 -2.83 -19.21
C MET A 30 2.64 -2.98 -20.38
N ASP A 31 2.32 -2.42 -21.56
CA ASP A 31 3.24 -2.36 -22.70
C ASP A 31 4.32 -1.29 -22.52
N TYR A 32 3.97 -0.15 -21.90
CA TYR A 32 4.90 0.92 -21.56
C TYR A 32 4.41 1.74 -20.37
N PHE A 33 5.15 1.67 -19.25
CA PHE A 33 4.80 2.45 -18.07
C PHE A 33 4.99 3.95 -18.33
N PRO A 34 4.06 4.81 -17.87
CA PRO A 34 4.23 6.25 -17.98
C PRO A 34 5.53 6.72 -17.30
N GLN A 35 6.30 7.61 -17.95
CA GLN A 35 7.55 8.13 -17.38
C GLN A 35 7.33 8.75 -16.00
N SER A 36 6.20 9.41 -15.77
CA SER A 36 5.83 9.97 -14.47
C SER A 36 5.73 8.92 -13.36
N LEU A 37 5.30 7.68 -13.66
CA LEU A 37 5.28 6.58 -12.69
C LEU A 37 6.68 6.08 -12.40
N ILE A 38 7.51 5.92 -13.44
CA ILE A 38 8.92 5.51 -13.31
C ILE A 38 9.68 6.52 -12.44
N ASP A 39 9.55 7.81 -12.76
CA ASP A 39 10.19 8.90 -12.01
C ASP A 39 9.70 8.93 -10.56
N PHE A 40 8.38 8.80 -10.35
CA PHE A 40 7.79 8.78 -9.01
C PHE A 40 8.33 7.63 -8.16
N LEU A 41 8.31 6.40 -8.68
CA LEU A 41 8.81 5.22 -7.96
C LEU A 41 10.32 5.31 -7.71
N GLY A 42 11.09 5.80 -8.69
CA GLY A 42 12.55 5.90 -8.61
C GLY A 42 13.08 7.06 -7.77
N TYR A 43 12.22 8.03 -7.40
CA TYR A 43 12.67 9.23 -6.70
C TYR A 43 13.04 8.98 -5.24
N LYS A 44 14.35 8.92 -4.97
CA LYS A 44 14.92 8.59 -3.64
C LYS A 44 14.59 9.56 -2.51
N ARG A 45 13.99 10.71 -2.79
CA ARG A 45 13.51 11.64 -1.75
C ARG A 45 12.12 11.28 -1.24
N PHE A 46 11.42 10.38 -1.91
CA PHE A 46 10.21 9.75 -1.37
C PHE A 46 10.58 8.46 -0.65
N THR A 47 9.88 8.19 0.44
CA THR A 47 9.96 6.93 1.16
C THR A 47 8.66 6.17 0.92
N PHE A 48 8.76 5.01 0.29
CA PHE A 48 7.63 4.11 0.08
C PHE A 48 7.47 3.20 1.28
N VAL A 49 6.38 3.38 2.02
CA VAL A 49 6.17 2.74 3.32
C VAL A 49 5.13 1.64 3.23
N GLY A 50 5.40 0.49 3.85
CA GLY A 50 4.45 -0.63 3.90
C GLY A 50 4.98 -1.82 4.70
N LYS A 51 4.18 -2.86 4.89
CA LYS A 51 4.67 -4.13 5.46
C LYS A 51 5.19 -5.01 4.32
N GLU A 52 6.45 -5.43 4.42
CA GLU A 52 7.18 -6.20 3.40
C GLU A 52 7.34 -5.46 2.07
N VAL A 53 7.27 -4.13 2.09
CA VAL A 53 7.34 -3.27 0.90
C VAL A 53 8.60 -3.48 0.05
N MET A 54 9.71 -3.91 0.67
CA MET A 54 10.93 -4.26 -0.07
C MET A 54 10.73 -5.49 -0.96
N ASN A 55 9.94 -6.48 -0.52
CA ASN A 55 9.59 -7.63 -1.34
C ASN A 55 8.72 -7.22 -2.53
N ASP A 56 7.83 -6.25 -2.34
CA ASP A 56 7.00 -5.70 -3.42
C ASP A 56 7.85 -4.91 -4.41
N ALA A 57 8.80 -4.10 -3.94
CA ALA A 57 9.77 -3.40 -4.79
C ALA A 57 10.63 -4.37 -5.61
N HIS A 58 11.07 -5.49 -5.02
CA HIS A 58 11.79 -6.54 -5.74
C HIS A 58 10.91 -7.20 -6.82
N LYS A 59 9.63 -7.48 -6.54
CA LYS A 59 8.69 -7.99 -7.55
C LYS A 59 8.48 -7.00 -8.68
N LEU A 60 8.28 -5.71 -8.36
CA LEU A 60 8.15 -4.65 -9.37
C LEU A 60 9.38 -4.59 -10.30
N LYS A 61 10.58 -4.71 -9.73
CA LYS A 61 11.81 -4.73 -10.52
C LYS A 61 11.92 -5.99 -11.39
N ASN A 62 11.65 -7.16 -10.82
CA ASN A 62 11.85 -8.44 -11.51
C ASN A 62 10.81 -8.67 -12.62
N ASP A 63 9.56 -8.32 -12.36
CA ASP A 63 8.45 -8.61 -13.26
C ASP A 63 8.27 -7.47 -14.30
N TYR A 64 8.62 -6.24 -13.94
CA TYR A 64 8.29 -5.04 -14.73
C TYR A 64 9.46 -4.07 -14.97
N GLY A 65 10.64 -4.33 -14.41
CA GLY A 65 11.78 -3.41 -14.52
C GLY A 65 11.60 -2.11 -13.73
N LEU A 66 10.55 -1.98 -12.91
CA LEU A 66 10.25 -0.79 -12.14
C LEU A 66 11.07 -0.77 -10.85
N VAL A 67 11.98 0.21 -10.75
CA VAL A 67 12.82 0.39 -9.56
C VAL A 67 12.15 1.34 -8.58
N VAL A 68 11.99 0.90 -7.34
CA VAL A 68 11.56 1.76 -6.23
C VAL A 68 12.80 2.30 -5.53
N GLY A 69 12.90 3.63 -5.43
CA GLY A 69 14.12 4.33 -5.04
C GLY A 69 14.48 4.18 -3.55
N HIS A 70 13.47 4.20 -2.68
CA HIS A 70 13.64 4.06 -1.24
C HIS A 70 12.37 3.50 -0.58
N CYS A 71 12.53 2.43 0.20
CA CYS A 71 11.43 1.75 0.89
C CYS A 71 11.70 1.67 2.39
N GLU A 72 10.66 1.80 3.21
CA GLU A 72 10.73 1.57 4.65
C GLU A 72 9.66 0.60 5.13
N ASP A 73 10.10 -0.44 5.83
CA ASP A 73 9.20 -1.46 6.38
C ASP A 73 8.67 -1.03 7.75
N VAL A 74 7.35 -0.89 7.87
CA VAL A 74 6.70 -0.39 9.10
C VAL A 74 6.96 -1.28 10.33
N ALA A 75 7.18 -2.58 10.14
CA ALA A 75 7.46 -3.48 11.25
C ALA A 75 8.90 -3.33 11.75
N HIS A 76 9.84 -3.11 10.82
CA HIS A 76 11.23 -2.84 11.14
C HIS A 76 11.38 -1.47 11.80
N TRP A 77 10.67 -0.47 11.29
CA TRP A 77 10.67 0.87 11.87
C TRP A 77 10.05 0.88 13.28
N ALA A 78 8.95 0.16 13.49
CA ALA A 78 8.38 -0.06 14.82
C ALA A 78 9.36 -0.76 15.78
N ALA A 79 10.09 -1.76 15.29
CA ALA A 79 11.13 -2.45 16.07
C ALA A 79 12.30 -1.53 16.44
N ALA A 80 12.70 -0.62 15.54
CA ALA A 80 13.76 0.34 15.81
C ALA A 80 13.34 1.35 16.89
N ASN A 81 12.11 1.84 16.84
CA ASN A 81 11.65 2.89 17.76
C ASN A 81 11.17 2.35 19.12
N TYR A 82 10.58 1.16 19.15
CA TYR A 82 9.88 0.62 20.32
C TYR A 82 10.32 -0.80 20.70
N GLY A 83 11.44 -1.26 20.15
CA GLY A 83 11.99 -2.61 20.37
C GLY A 83 12.10 -2.99 21.85
N GLY A 84 12.01 -4.28 22.13
CA GLY A 84 12.01 -4.85 23.47
C GLY A 84 11.77 -6.36 23.42
N GLU A 85 10.93 -6.88 24.31
CA GLU A 85 10.59 -8.32 24.34
C GLU A 85 9.74 -8.78 23.14
N GLU A 86 8.99 -7.87 22.50
CA GLU A 86 8.19 -8.19 21.33
C GLU A 86 9.00 -8.08 20.03
N ASP A 87 9.00 -9.16 19.24
CA ASP A 87 9.54 -9.14 17.87
C ASP A 87 8.51 -8.58 16.88
N TYR A 88 8.45 -7.25 16.78
CA TYR A 88 7.54 -6.53 15.88
C TYR A 88 7.69 -6.93 14.41
N ARG A 89 8.86 -7.44 14.00
CA ARG A 89 9.12 -7.85 12.60
C ARG A 89 8.17 -8.96 12.14
N ARG A 90 7.61 -9.73 13.08
CA ARG A 90 6.61 -10.79 12.83
C ARG A 90 5.19 -10.26 12.70
N PHE A 91 4.94 -8.99 12.95
CA PHE A 91 3.59 -8.44 12.96
C PHE A 91 3.21 -8.02 11.53
N GLY A 92 2.07 -8.51 11.06
CA GLY A 92 1.45 -7.99 9.83
C GLY A 92 0.86 -6.60 10.04
N LEU A 93 0.58 -5.89 8.95
CA LEU A 93 0.04 -4.53 8.96
C LEU A 93 -1.19 -4.40 9.88
N LYS A 94 -2.16 -5.32 9.79
CA LYS A 94 -3.37 -5.34 10.65
C LYS A 94 -3.01 -5.22 12.14
N ARG A 95 -2.02 -5.98 12.62
CA ARG A 95 -1.64 -6.01 14.03
C ARG A 95 -0.94 -4.72 14.46
N LEU A 96 -0.09 -4.16 13.59
CA LEU A 96 0.59 -2.90 13.85
C LEU A 96 -0.39 -1.71 13.89
N VAL A 97 -1.34 -1.68 12.95
CA VAL A 97 -2.41 -0.67 12.91
C VAL A 97 -3.25 -0.71 14.19
N LEU A 98 -3.66 -1.90 14.63
CA LEU A 98 -4.38 -2.05 15.89
C LEU A 98 -3.55 -1.57 17.09
N LYS A 99 -2.26 -1.92 17.12
CA LYS A 99 -1.38 -1.58 18.25
C LYS A 99 -1.14 -0.07 18.36
N TYR A 100 -0.77 0.59 17.27
CA TYR A 100 -0.30 1.98 17.30
C TYR A 100 -1.39 3.00 16.95
N LEU A 101 -2.30 2.67 16.03
CA LEU A 101 -3.36 3.58 15.60
C LEU A 101 -4.70 3.31 16.29
N LYS A 102 -4.81 2.23 17.08
CA LYS A 102 -6.03 1.82 17.81
C LYS A 102 -7.26 1.66 16.90
N LYS A 103 -7.03 1.33 15.63
CA LYS A 103 -8.06 1.05 14.62
C LYS A 103 -7.99 -0.42 14.24
N GLU A 104 -9.12 -1.08 14.10
CA GLU A 104 -9.13 -2.41 13.47
C GLU A 104 -8.90 -2.23 11.97
N LEU A 105 -8.24 -3.19 11.33
CA LEU A 105 -8.13 -3.27 9.88
C LEU A 105 -8.58 -4.66 9.46
N GLU A 106 -9.71 -4.77 8.78
CA GLU A 106 -10.18 -6.05 8.28
C GLU A 106 -9.43 -6.44 7.01
N LYS A 107 -8.91 -7.67 6.97
CA LYS A 107 -8.33 -8.27 5.77
C LYS A 107 -8.97 -9.63 5.49
N PRO A 108 -10.24 -9.67 5.02
CA PRO A 108 -10.91 -10.93 4.76
C PRO A 108 -10.15 -11.76 3.73
N LEU A 109 -9.93 -13.04 3.99
CA LEU A 109 -9.21 -13.92 3.06
C LEU A 109 -9.88 -14.00 1.69
N LYS A 110 -11.23 -13.98 1.66
CA LYS A 110 -12.02 -13.96 0.42
C LYS A 110 -11.71 -12.78 -0.50
N ILE A 111 -11.27 -11.65 0.04
CA ILE A 111 -10.88 -10.46 -0.74
C ILE A 111 -9.37 -10.48 -1.01
N THR A 112 -8.58 -10.82 0.01
CA THR A 112 -7.12 -10.93 -0.10
C THR A 112 -6.70 -11.86 -1.24
N LEU A 113 -7.36 -13.03 -1.34
CA LEU A 113 -7.10 -14.06 -2.35
C LEU A 113 -8.11 -14.02 -3.51
N SER A 114 -8.81 -12.89 -3.70
CA SER A 114 -9.73 -12.72 -4.82
C SER A 114 -8.97 -12.55 -6.15
N ARG A 115 -9.72 -12.52 -7.25
CA ARG A 115 -9.18 -12.31 -8.60
C ARG A 115 -8.84 -10.83 -8.81
N TRP A 116 -7.63 -10.43 -8.43
CA TRP A 116 -7.12 -9.06 -8.59
C TRP A 116 -6.73 -8.73 -10.03
N GLU A 117 -6.54 -9.76 -10.87
CA GLU A 117 -6.27 -9.65 -12.30
C GLU A 117 -7.51 -9.30 -13.14
N PHE A 118 -8.69 -9.26 -12.53
CA PHE A 118 -9.91 -8.90 -13.24
C PHE A 118 -9.94 -7.44 -13.66
N LYS A 119 -10.40 -7.22 -14.89
CA LYS A 119 -10.48 -5.90 -15.52
C LYS A 119 -11.34 -4.87 -14.76
N LYS A 120 -12.21 -5.32 -13.87
CA LYS A 120 -13.06 -4.46 -13.02
C LYS A 120 -12.98 -4.97 -11.59
N LEU A 121 -12.48 -4.12 -10.70
CA LEU A 121 -12.46 -4.40 -9.28
C LEU A 121 -13.85 -4.21 -8.68
N SER A 122 -14.22 -5.08 -7.75
CA SER A 122 -15.40 -4.86 -6.90
C SER A 122 -15.14 -3.74 -5.89
N TYR A 123 -16.21 -3.14 -5.34
CA TYR A 123 -16.06 -2.15 -4.27
C TYR A 123 -15.28 -2.69 -3.06
N GLN A 124 -15.44 -3.97 -2.73
CA GLN A 124 -14.70 -4.59 -1.63
C GLN A 124 -13.19 -4.69 -1.91
N GLN A 125 -12.79 -4.99 -3.14
CA GLN A 125 -11.38 -4.95 -3.56
C GLN A 125 -10.84 -3.51 -3.54
N MET A 126 -11.60 -2.55 -4.08
CA MET A 126 -11.20 -1.13 -4.07
C MET A 126 -11.00 -0.63 -2.63
N LYS A 127 -11.97 -0.88 -1.74
CA LYS A 127 -11.88 -0.55 -0.32
C LYS A 127 -10.68 -1.22 0.36
N TYR A 128 -10.45 -2.51 0.10
CA TYR A 128 -9.32 -3.24 0.66
C TYR A 128 -7.98 -2.62 0.25
N ALA A 129 -7.74 -2.42 -1.05
CA ALA A 129 -6.49 -1.85 -1.54
C ALA A 129 -6.27 -0.41 -1.04
N CYS A 130 -7.34 0.40 -1.02
CA CYS A 130 -7.33 1.74 -0.47
C CYS A 130 -6.92 1.75 1.00
N LEU A 131 -7.53 0.90 1.85
CA LEU A 131 -7.22 0.85 3.28
C LEU A 131 -5.80 0.31 3.54
N ASP A 132 -5.32 -0.66 2.76
CA ASP A 132 -3.96 -1.19 2.91
C ASP A 132 -2.90 -0.11 2.67
N ALA A 133 -3.08 0.70 1.62
CA ALA A 133 -2.21 1.84 1.32
C ALA A 133 -2.35 2.96 2.36
N PHE A 134 -3.59 3.34 2.71
CA PHE A 134 -3.88 4.41 3.67
C PHE A 134 -3.29 4.12 5.05
N PHE A 135 -3.44 2.90 5.56
CA PHE A 135 -2.90 2.57 6.86
C PHE A 135 -1.38 2.39 6.86
N SER A 136 -0.79 1.98 5.73
CA SER A 136 0.67 1.95 5.58
C SER A 136 1.26 3.36 5.72
N ILE A 137 0.67 4.37 5.07
CA ILE A 137 1.13 5.76 5.21
C ILE A 137 0.84 6.32 6.61
N LYS A 138 -0.35 6.10 7.19
CA LYS A 138 -0.67 6.58 8.54
C LYS A 138 0.25 6.00 9.61
N LEU A 139 0.60 4.72 9.47
CA LEU A 139 1.55 4.08 10.36
C LEU A 139 2.97 4.62 10.14
N GLY A 140 3.39 4.83 8.88
CA GLY A 140 4.65 5.50 8.55
C GLY A 140 4.76 6.91 9.17
N GLU A 141 3.72 7.73 9.02
CA GLU A 141 3.64 9.06 9.62
C GLU A 141 3.76 9.01 11.15
N PHE A 142 3.09 8.05 11.79
CA PHE A 142 3.20 7.84 13.25
C PHE A 142 4.63 7.47 13.67
N LEU A 143 5.24 6.51 12.98
CA LEU A 143 6.59 6.00 13.30
C LEU A 143 7.68 7.04 13.01
N SER A 144 7.53 7.85 11.96
CA SER A 144 8.50 8.87 11.58
C SER A 144 8.67 10.00 12.61
N LYS A 145 7.68 10.20 13.48
CA LYS A 145 7.71 11.22 14.54
C LYS A 145 8.36 10.74 15.83
N ALA A 146 8.65 9.44 15.93
CA ALA A 146 9.28 8.84 17.09
C ALA A 146 10.81 8.74 16.98
N THR A 147 11.35 9.10 15.80
CA THR A 147 12.77 9.41 15.53
C THR A 147 13.02 10.90 15.69
#